data_AF-A0A9E2IHD8-F1
#
_entry.id   AF-A0A9E2IHD8-F1
#
_cell.length_a   1.000
_cell.length_b   1.000
_cell.length_c   1.000
_cell.angle_alpha   90.00
_cell.angle_beta   90.00
_cell.angle_gamma   90.00
#
_symmetry.space_group_name_H-M   'P 1'
#
loop_
_entity.id
_entity.type
_entity.pdbx_description
1 polymer ?
#
loop_
_entity_poly.entity_id
_entity_poly.type
_entity_poly.pdbx_seq_one_letter_code
_entity_poly.pdbx_strand_id
1 'polypeptide(L)'
;MMKKKSKLGFSLIELLVVATIMIVIATIGLVSYSQATRNSRNAKRKSDLEAVKQALVLYRNDNSQYPSGTNFTSMLTTINDYISFNSVSDPKSPTYDYTYSSDASVFELCATLETKSGIESYCIDNP
;
A
#
# COMPACT_ATOMS: atom_id res chain seq x y z
N MET A 1 -33.86 -51.13 -33.16
CA MET A 1 -32.57 -51.50 -32.52
C MET A 1 -31.91 -50.25 -31.97
N MET A 2 -32.02 -49.97 -30.67
CA MET A 2 -31.46 -48.76 -30.04
C MET A 2 -30.01 -49.00 -29.60
N LYS A 3 -29.06 -48.29 -30.21
CA LYS A 3 -27.67 -48.27 -29.76
C LYS A 3 -27.59 -47.50 -28.42
N LYS A 4 -27.29 -48.20 -27.33
CA LYS A 4 -26.98 -47.57 -26.03
C LYS A 4 -25.71 -46.74 -26.21
N LYS A 5 -25.79 -45.41 -26.09
CA LYS A 5 -24.60 -44.56 -25.99
C LYS A 5 -23.91 -44.86 -24.66
N SER A 6 -22.63 -45.24 -24.70
CA SER A 6 -21.80 -45.32 -23.50
C SER A 6 -21.66 -43.93 -22.90
N LYS A 7 -22.03 -43.78 -21.62
CA LYS A 7 -21.71 -42.56 -20.87
C LYS A 7 -20.23 -42.64 -20.52
N LEU A 8 -19.43 -41.76 -21.12
CA LEU A 8 -18.05 -41.53 -20.70
C LEU A 8 -18.11 -40.73 -19.39
N GLY A 9 -17.56 -41.30 -18.32
CA GLY A 9 -17.42 -40.67 -17.02
C GLY A 9 -15.94 -40.55 -16.66
N PHE A 10 -15.61 -39.56 -15.83
CA PHE A 10 -14.26 -39.41 -15.30
C PHE A 10 -13.89 -40.57 -14.39
N SER A 11 -12.63 -40.98 -14.43
CA SER A 11 -12.05 -41.93 -13.50
C SER A 11 -11.73 -41.26 -12.16
N LEU A 12 -11.77 -42.03 -11.07
CA LEU A 12 -11.36 -41.57 -9.75
C LEU A 12 -9.91 -41.07 -9.75
N ILE A 13 -9.03 -41.68 -10.55
CA ILE A 13 -7.64 -41.25 -10.65
C ILE A 13 -7.51 -39.88 -11.33
N GLU A 14 -8.37 -39.57 -12.31
CA GLU A 14 -8.35 -38.28 -13.01
C GLU A 14 -8.75 -37.15 -12.06
N LEU A 15 -9.79 -37.37 -11.25
CA LEU A 15 -10.20 -36.41 -10.22
C LEU A 15 -9.12 -36.21 -9.15
N LEU A 16 -8.41 -37.28 -8.77
CA LEU A 16 -7.31 -37.22 -7.80
C LEU A 16 -6.14 -36.40 -8.34
N VAL A 17 -5.70 -36.64 -9.58
CA VAL A 17 -4.59 -35.91 -10.20
C VAL A 17 -4.93 -34.42 -10.38
N VAL A 18 -6.17 -34.10 -10.77
CA VAL A 18 -6.58 -32.69 -10.90
C VAL A 18 -6.62 -31.98 -9.55
N ALA A 19 -7.14 -32.65 -8.51
CA ALA A 19 -7.15 -32.09 -7.16
C ALA A 19 -5.74 -31.83 -6.63
N THR A 20 -4.78 -32.73 -6.86
CA THR A 20 -3.40 -32.54 -6.40
C THR A 20 -2.74 -31.35 -7.10
N ILE A 21 -2.95 -31.17 -8.41
CA ILE A 21 -2.42 -30.03 -9.16
C ILE A 21 -3.04 -28.71 -8.65
N MET A 22 -4.36 -28.69 -8.40
CA MET A 22 -5.03 -27.49 -7.86
C MET A 22 -4.46 -27.07 -6.51
N ILE A 23 -4.19 -28.03 -5.61
CA ILE A 23 -3.60 -27.75 -4.29
C ILE A 23 -2.22 -27.10 -4.46
N VAL A 24 -1.37 -27.66 -5.32
CA VAL A 24 -0.01 -27.12 -5.55
C VAL A 24 -0.08 -25.68 -6.06
N ILE A 25 -0.88 -25.41 -7.10
CA ILE A 25 -0.98 -24.06 -7.69
C ILE A 25 -1.58 -23.07 -6.69
N ALA A 26 -2.59 -23.47 -5.91
CA ALA A 26 -3.21 -22.62 -4.91
C ALA A 26 -2.21 -22.14 -3.85
N THR A 27 -1.35 -23.04 -3.33
CA THR A 27 -0.35 -22.67 -2.31
C THR A 27 0.65 -21.64 -2.82
N ILE A 28 1.17 -21.80 -4.04
CA ILE A 28 2.10 -20.86 -4.67
C ILE A 28 1.40 -19.52 -4.94
N GLY A 29 0.15 -19.57 -5.40
CA GLY A 29 -0.66 -18.38 -5.69
C GLY A 29 -0.86 -17.49 -4.46
N LEU A 30 -1.16 -18.08 -3.30
CA LEU A 30 -1.38 -17.33 -2.05
C LEU A 30 -0.13 -16.56 -1.59
N VAL A 31 1.05 -17.18 -1.67
CA VAL A 31 2.31 -16.53 -1.28
C VAL A 31 2.62 -15.36 -2.21
N SER A 32 2.45 -15.57 -3.52
CA SER A 32 2.67 -14.53 -4.54
C SER A 32 1.71 -13.35 -4.35
N TYR A 33 0.42 -13.63 -4.17
CA TYR A 33 -0.60 -12.61 -3.92
C TYR A 33 -0.32 -11.78 -2.66
N SER A 34 0.07 -12.46 -1.57
CA SER A 34 0.45 -11.78 -0.33
C SER A 34 1.63 -10.81 -0.53
N GLN A 35 2.64 -11.19 -1.31
CA GLN A 35 3.76 -10.31 -1.64
C GLN A 35 3.35 -9.15 -2.56
N ALA A 36 2.56 -9.42 -3.59
CA ALA A 36 2.10 -8.40 -4.53
C ALA A 36 1.27 -7.31 -3.83
N THR A 37 0.36 -7.71 -2.93
CA THR A 37 -0.46 -6.75 -2.17
C THR A 37 0.37 -5.91 -1.20
N ARG A 38 1.38 -6.49 -0.51
CA ARG A 38 2.34 -5.70 0.30
C ARG A 38 3.08 -4.67 -0.54
N ASN A 39 3.61 -5.08 -1.69
CA ASN A 39 4.35 -4.19 -2.59
C ASN A 39 3.46 -3.05 -3.09
N SER A 40 2.21 -3.34 -3.46
CA SER A 40 1.23 -2.33 -3.89
C SER A 40 0.94 -1.31 -2.79
N ARG A 41 0.72 -1.76 -1.55
CA ARG A 41 0.51 -0.85 -0.40
C ARG A 41 1.73 0.01 -0.11
N ASN A 42 2.93 -0.58 -0.12
CA ASN A 42 4.18 0.19 0.04
C ASN A 42 4.38 1.21 -1.10
N ALA A 43 4.04 0.86 -2.33
CA ALA A 43 4.08 1.80 -3.45
C ALA A 43 3.10 2.97 -3.26
N LYS A 44 1.88 2.69 -2.77
CA LYS A 44 0.91 3.74 -2.40
C LYS A 44 1.46 4.64 -1.30
N ARG A 45 2.05 4.09 -0.23
CA ARG A 45 2.70 4.86 0.84
C ARG A 45 3.75 5.82 0.31
N LYS A 46 4.64 5.33 -0.56
CA LYS A 46 5.68 6.17 -1.19
C LYS A 46 5.08 7.27 -2.06
N SER A 47 4.10 6.92 -2.88
CA SER A 47 3.38 7.89 -3.73
C SER A 47 2.66 8.95 -2.90
N ASP A 48 2.12 8.59 -1.75
CA ASP A 48 1.44 9.53 -0.84
C ASP A 48 2.43 10.54 -0.26
N LEU A 49 3.59 10.09 0.20
CA LEU A 49 4.62 11.00 0.71
C LEU A 49 5.11 11.98 -0.35
N GLU A 50 5.29 11.53 -1.60
CA GLU A 50 5.67 12.41 -2.71
C GLU A 50 4.59 13.47 -3.00
N ALA A 51 3.31 13.07 -2.98
CA ALA A 51 2.20 14.01 -3.15
C ALA A 51 2.13 15.03 -2.01
N VAL A 52 2.31 14.59 -0.75
CA VAL A 52 2.34 15.48 0.42
C VAL A 52 3.55 16.42 0.36
N LYS A 53 4.72 15.94 -0.06
CA LYS A 53 5.91 16.77 -0.28
C LYS A 53 5.63 17.88 -1.29
N GLN A 54 5.03 17.57 -2.43
CA GLN A 54 4.67 18.58 -3.43
C GLN A 54 3.73 19.63 -2.84
N ALA A 55 2.72 19.19 -2.10
CA ALA A 55 1.77 20.09 -1.44
C ALA A 55 2.43 20.97 -0.36
N LEU A 56 3.39 20.44 0.41
CA LEU A 56 4.20 21.22 1.36
C LEU A 56 5.05 22.28 0.66
N VAL A 57 5.66 21.95 -0.48
CA VAL A 57 6.45 22.91 -1.27
C VAL A 57 5.57 24.03 -1.81
N LEU A 58 4.36 23.72 -2.28
CA LEU A 58 3.38 24.73 -2.69
C LEU A 58 2.93 25.60 -1.52
N TYR A 59 2.60 24.99 -0.36
CA TYR A 59 2.25 25.73 0.85
C TYR A 59 3.36 26.72 1.25
N ARG A 60 4.63 26.30 1.22
CA ARG A 60 5.76 27.18 1.52
C ARG A 60 5.92 28.29 0.50
N ASN A 61 5.60 28.05 -0.78
CA ASN A 61 5.65 29.11 -1.80
C ASN A 61 4.72 30.27 -1.42
N ASP A 62 3.52 29.95 -0.94
CA ASP A 62 2.51 30.95 -0.59
C ASP A 62 2.70 31.54 0.82
N ASN A 63 3.19 30.75 1.78
CA ASN A 63 3.26 31.12 3.20
C ASN A 63 4.69 31.43 3.69
N SER A 64 5.70 31.32 2.81
CA SER A 64 7.13 31.49 3.12
C SER A 64 7.75 30.51 4.13
N GLN A 65 6.96 29.58 4.68
CA GLN A 65 7.39 28.59 5.67
C GLN A 65 6.61 27.28 5.54
N TYR A 66 7.16 26.18 6.05
CA TYR A 66 6.41 24.93 6.23
C TYR A 66 5.52 24.99 7.49
N PRO A 67 4.45 24.19 7.58
CA PRO A 67 3.69 24.04 8.82
C PRO A 67 4.60 23.47 9.94
N SER A 68 4.84 24.18 11.03
CA SER A 68 5.65 23.65 12.13
C SER A 68 4.90 22.60 12.95
N GLY A 69 5.67 21.69 13.55
CA GLY A 69 5.14 20.67 14.46
C GLY A 69 5.45 19.25 14.01
N THR A 70 4.93 18.28 14.78
CA THR A 70 5.26 16.86 14.64
C THR A 70 4.04 15.96 14.34
N ASN A 71 2.86 16.56 14.16
CA ASN A 71 1.63 15.83 13.93
C ASN A 71 1.27 15.83 12.44
N PHE A 72 1.30 14.63 11.83
CA PHE A 72 0.96 14.46 10.42
C PHE A 72 -0.46 14.89 10.08
N THR A 73 -1.46 14.52 10.90
CA THR A 73 -2.86 14.87 10.68
C THR A 73 -3.08 16.38 10.73
N SER A 74 -2.53 17.07 11.75
CA SER A 74 -2.64 18.53 11.87
C SER A 74 -1.95 19.25 10.71
N MET A 75 -0.80 18.74 10.26
CA MET A 75 -0.11 19.25 9.09
C MET A 75 -0.95 19.05 7.82
N LEU A 76 -1.53 17.87 7.61
CA LEU A 76 -2.39 17.58 6.46
C LEU A 76 -3.65 18.45 6.43
N THR A 77 -4.25 18.75 7.60
CA THR A 77 -5.35 19.71 7.68
C THR A 77 -4.93 21.14 7.35
N THR A 78 -3.69 21.52 7.68
CA THR A 78 -3.15 22.86 7.41
C THR A 78 -2.93 23.08 5.91
N ILE A 79 -2.54 22.04 5.17
CA ILE A 79 -2.29 22.10 3.73
C ILE A 79 -3.47 21.61 2.87
N ASN A 80 -4.68 21.50 3.44
CA ASN A 80 -5.82 20.89 2.75
C ASN A 80 -6.22 21.58 1.44
N ASP A 81 -5.83 22.84 1.26
CA ASP A 81 -6.04 23.60 0.02
C ASP A 81 -5.12 23.11 -1.12
N TYR A 82 -4.02 22.42 -0.81
CA TYR A 82 -3.01 21.93 -1.76
C TYR A 82 -3.12 20.42 -2.01
N ILE A 83 -3.72 19.66 -1.09
CA ILE A 83 -3.97 18.22 -1.22
C ILE A 83 -5.21 17.83 -0.43
N SER A 84 -6.07 16.98 -1.00
CA SER A 84 -7.27 16.51 -0.30
C SER A 84 -6.92 15.55 0.84
N PHE A 85 -7.37 15.82 2.06
CA PHE A 85 -7.14 14.95 3.23
C PHE A 85 -7.48 13.47 2.96
N ASN A 86 -8.58 13.21 2.24
CA ASN A 86 -9.05 11.85 1.96
C ASN A 86 -8.21 11.08 0.92
N SER A 87 -7.30 11.73 0.19
CA SER A 87 -6.43 11.03 -0.77
C SER A 87 -5.22 10.36 -0.11
N VAL A 88 -4.89 10.77 1.12
CA VAL A 88 -3.73 10.30 1.87
C VAL A 88 -4.20 9.51 3.08
N SER A 89 -4.20 8.18 2.95
CA SER A 89 -4.57 7.28 4.04
C SER A 89 -3.80 5.98 3.89
N ASP A 90 -3.32 5.43 5.01
CA ASP A 90 -2.60 4.16 4.98
C ASP A 90 -3.54 3.06 4.46
N PRO A 91 -3.16 2.30 3.42
CA PRO A 91 -4.00 1.25 2.85
C PRO A 91 -4.34 0.11 3.83
N LYS A 92 -3.67 0.07 5.00
CA LYS A 92 -3.84 -0.88 6.08
C LYS A 92 -4.15 -0.13 7.39
N SER A 93 -5.23 0.67 7.33
CA SER A 93 -5.92 1.33 8.45
C SER A 93 -6.14 0.39 9.67
N PRO A 94 -6.20 0.88 10.93
CA PRO A 94 -6.64 2.21 11.37
C PRO A 94 -5.56 3.26 11.70
N THR A 95 -4.29 2.88 11.84
CA THR A 95 -3.25 3.82 12.24
C THR A 95 -2.57 4.39 10.99
N TYR A 96 -2.48 5.71 10.90
CA TYR A 96 -1.64 6.35 9.88
C TYR A 96 -0.19 6.07 10.26
N ASP A 97 0.45 5.13 9.55
CA ASP A 97 1.88 4.86 9.68
C ASP A 97 2.75 5.97 9.03
N TYR A 98 2.15 7.16 8.83
CA TYR A 98 2.79 8.37 8.33
C TYR A 98 3.18 9.29 9.49
N THR A 99 4.41 9.80 9.47
CA THR A 99 4.90 10.78 10.44
C THR A 99 5.37 12.04 9.74
N TYR A 100 5.32 13.15 10.48
CA TYR A 100 5.76 14.46 10.03
C TYR A 100 6.57 15.14 11.15
N SER A 101 7.58 15.90 10.79
CA SER A 101 8.30 16.79 11.70
C SER A 101 8.82 18.00 10.94
N SER A 102 8.63 19.21 11.48
CA SER A 102 9.16 20.45 10.88
C SER A 102 9.41 21.54 11.91
N ASP A 103 10.48 22.31 11.67
CA ASP A 103 10.83 23.56 12.39
C ASP A 103 10.39 24.83 11.64
N ALA A 104 9.47 24.69 10.67
CA ALA A 104 9.03 25.71 9.70
C ALA A 104 10.02 26.05 8.57
N SER A 105 11.29 25.67 8.68
CA SER A 105 12.29 25.88 7.62
C SER A 105 12.55 24.61 6.82
N VAL A 106 12.68 23.48 7.52
CA VAL A 106 12.85 22.15 6.94
C VAL A 106 11.70 21.24 7.36
N PHE A 107 11.51 20.13 6.65
CA PHE A 107 10.60 19.09 7.09
C PHE A 107 11.16 17.69 6.83
N GLU A 108 10.64 16.73 7.58
CA GLU A 108 10.80 15.30 7.37
C GLU A 108 9.43 14.63 7.35
N LEU A 109 9.20 13.80 6.34
CA LEU A 109 8.01 12.96 6.17
C LEU A 109 8.45 11.51 6.14
N CYS A 110 7.85 10.63 6.94
CA CYS A 110 8.15 9.20 6.88
C CYS A 110 6.89 8.35 6.77
N ALA A 111 7.04 7.15 6.21
CA ALA A 111 6.06 6.08 6.21
C ALA A 111 6.71 4.78 6.68
N THR A 112 6.01 4.01 7.51
CA THR A 112 6.44 2.63 7.83
C THR A 112 6.04 1.68 6.70
N LEU A 113 7.01 0.95 6.15
CA LEU A 113 6.80 -0.02 5.08
C LEU A 113 6.54 -1.42 5.64
N GLU A 114 5.67 -2.16 4.96
CA GLU A 114 5.43 -3.57 5.27
C GLU A 114 6.59 -4.43 4.79
N THR A 115 7.30 -5.05 5.72
CA THR A 115 8.37 -6.01 5.44
C THR A 115 8.03 -7.41 5.97
N LYS A 116 8.84 -8.42 5.62
CA LYS A 116 8.69 -9.78 6.16
C LYS A 116 9.26 -9.94 7.57
N SER A 117 10.15 -9.03 7.99
CA SER A 117 10.79 -9.04 9.30
C SER A 117 11.33 -7.65 9.61
N GLY A 118 11.12 -7.18 10.83
CA GLY A 118 11.54 -5.86 11.30
C GLY A 118 10.60 -4.72 10.89
N ILE A 119 11.06 -3.50 11.14
CA ILE A 119 10.38 -2.24 10.79
C ILE A 119 11.30 -1.54 9.80
N GLU A 120 10.80 -1.22 8.61
CA GLU A 120 11.52 -0.41 7.62
C GLU A 120 10.75 0.90 7.43
N SER A 121 11.45 2.02 7.49
CA SER A 121 10.86 3.34 7.28
C SER A 121 11.38 3.93 5.97
N TYR A 122 10.49 4.58 5.23
CA TYR A 122 10.84 5.38 4.06
C TYR A 122 10.57 6.83 4.37
N CYS A 123 11.63 7.64 4.41
CA CYS A 123 11.57 9.05 4.75
C CYS A 123 11.95 9.92 3.54
N ILE A 124 11.31 11.08 3.45
CA ILE A 124 11.63 12.14 2.50
C ILE A 124 11.81 13.43 3.30
N ASP A 125 12.93 14.09 3.09
CA ASP A 125 13.23 15.38 3.67
C ASP A 125 13.22 16.49 2.62
N ASN A 126 13.16 17.73 3.11
CA ASN A 126 13.56 18.91 2.35
C ASN A 126 14.31 19.88 3.27
N PRO A 127 15.60 20.14 3.00
CA PRO A 127 16.39 21.13 3.71
C PRO A 127 16.01 22.58 3.32
#